data_AF-A0A8X6YC36-F1
#
_entry.id   AF-A0A8X6YC36-F1
#
_cell.length_a   1.000
_cell.length_b   1.000
_cell.length_c   1.000
_cell.angle_alpha   90.00
_cell.angle_beta   90.00
_cell.angle_gamma   90.00
#
_symmetry.space_group_name_H-M   'P 1'
#
loop_
_entity.id
_entity.type
_entity.pdbx_description
1 polymer ?
#
loop_
_entity_poly.entity_id
_entity_poly.type
_entity_poly.pdbx_seq_one_letter_code
_entity_poly.pdbx_strand_id
1 'polypeptide(L)'
;MAFMEWDDKLEYLAQMWADGCEFRHGKPQSVSYPGAYGQNLYIGGDPSGYLSMWMWYEEYLHYDLRKDYCKPGEQCGHYIQLAWAPSKRLGCGITKCGIKYLIVCHYYPAALRKVQMYEVAKSCSLCPYEDKALCLNNLCISQEQCERNPEHCGKYTFLLLRSISLLKELQ
;
A
#
# COMPACT_ATOMS: atom_id res chain seq x y z
N MET A 1 -11.23 2.42 2.33
CA MET A 1 -9.76 2.40 2.24
C MET A 1 -9.28 1.17 2.99
N ALA A 2 -8.54 0.27 2.35
CA ALA A 2 -8.00 -0.89 3.04
C ALA A 2 -6.78 -0.51 3.88
N PHE A 3 -6.55 -1.24 4.98
CA PHE A 3 -5.29 -1.21 5.69
C PHE A 3 -4.20 -1.88 4.84
N MET A 4 -3.07 -1.20 4.70
CA MET A 4 -1.93 -1.65 3.91
C MET A 4 -0.92 -2.36 4.80
N GLU A 5 -0.52 -3.57 4.42
CA GLU A 5 0.51 -4.35 5.10
C GLU A 5 1.77 -4.44 4.25
N TRP A 6 2.91 -4.58 4.91
CA TRP A 6 4.15 -4.92 4.22
C TRP A 6 4.06 -6.33 3.60
N ASP A 7 4.70 -6.51 2.45
CA ASP A 7 4.82 -7.78 1.73
C ASP A 7 6.27 -7.99 1.31
N ASP A 8 6.95 -8.91 1.99
CA ASP A 8 8.37 -9.23 1.79
C ASP A 8 8.68 -9.64 0.33
N LYS A 9 7.70 -10.22 -0.38
CA LYS A 9 7.90 -10.60 -1.78
C LYS A 9 7.84 -9.37 -2.69
N LEU A 10 6.95 -8.41 -2.42
CA LEU A 10 6.95 -7.12 -3.13
C LEU A 10 8.22 -6.32 -2.82
N GLU A 11 8.69 -6.34 -1.57
CA GLU A 11 9.97 -5.73 -1.18
C GLU A 11 11.13 -6.33 -1.99
N TYR A 12 11.24 -7.65 -2.01
CA TYR A 12 12.27 -8.36 -2.75
C TYR A 12 12.24 -8.02 -4.24
N LEU A 13 11.04 -7.98 -4.85
CA LEU A 13 10.86 -7.60 -6.26
C LEU A 13 11.22 -6.13 -6.52
N ALA A 14 10.87 -5.24 -5.60
CA ALA A 14 11.18 -3.82 -5.69
C ALA A 14 12.69 -3.57 -5.55
N GLN A 15 13.36 -4.26 -4.62
CA GLN A 15 14.81 -4.18 -4.43
C GLN A 15 15.55 -4.71 -5.65
N MET A 16 15.17 -5.88 -6.18
CA MET A 16 15.76 -6.40 -7.42
C MET A 16 15.62 -5.43 -8.60
N TRP A 17 14.52 -4.67 -8.68
CA TRP A 17 14.35 -3.65 -9.72
C TRP A 17 15.23 -2.42 -9.46
N ALA A 18 15.28 -1.95 -8.21
CA ALA A 18 16.11 -0.83 -7.79
C ALA A 18 17.61 -1.09 -8.05
N ASP A 19 18.06 -2.33 -7.83
CA ASP A 19 19.46 -2.75 -8.04
C ASP A 19 19.93 -2.63 -9.50
N GLY A 20 19.00 -2.65 -10.45
CA GLY A 20 19.29 -2.40 -11.86
C GLY A 20 19.68 -0.95 -12.17
N CYS A 21 19.39 -0.01 -11.26
CA CYS A 21 19.68 1.41 -11.42
C CYS A 21 19.09 2.06 -12.69
N GLU A 22 17.94 1.58 -13.14
CA GLU A 22 17.22 2.12 -14.29
C GLU A 22 15.96 2.87 -13.84
N PHE A 23 15.94 4.20 -14.00
CA PHE A 23 14.76 5.02 -13.69
C PHE A 23 13.68 4.90 -14.78
N ARG A 24 13.04 3.73 -14.83
CA ARG A 24 11.91 3.42 -15.71
C ARG A 24 11.00 2.39 -15.06
N HIS A 25 9.73 2.39 -15.48
CA HIS A 25 8.80 1.38 -15.01
C HIS A 25 9.15 -0.02 -15.53
N GLY A 26 8.96 -1.02 -14.68
CA GLY A 26 9.15 -2.42 -15.04
C GLY A 26 9.10 -3.36 -13.86
N LYS A 27 9.48 -4.62 -14.10
CA LYS A 27 9.48 -5.68 -13.09
C LYS A 27 10.57 -6.72 -13.38
N PRO A 28 11.13 -7.36 -12.35
CA PRO A 28 12.00 -8.52 -12.53
C PRO A 28 11.27 -9.60 -13.33
N GLN A 29 11.91 -10.16 -14.36
CA GLN A 29 11.31 -11.23 -15.18
C GLN A 29 11.48 -12.63 -14.57
N SER A 30 12.49 -12.81 -13.72
CA SER A 30 12.85 -14.09 -13.10
C SER A 30 11.91 -14.51 -11.97
N VAL A 31 11.14 -13.59 -11.39
CA VAL A 31 10.32 -13.84 -10.20
C VAL A 31 8.91 -13.28 -10.40
N SER A 32 7.92 -14.16 -10.33
CA SER A 32 6.51 -13.80 -10.49
C SER A 32 5.83 -13.49 -9.16
N TYR A 33 4.92 -12.51 -9.18
CA TYR A 33 3.96 -12.26 -8.09
C TYR A 33 2.56 -12.78 -8.51
N PRO A 34 1.70 -13.26 -7.59
CA PRO A 34 0.41 -13.89 -7.94
C PRO A 34 -0.61 -13.01 -8.67
N GLY A 35 -0.32 -11.73 -8.91
CA GLY A 35 -1.17 -10.82 -9.67
C GLY A 35 -0.44 -9.55 -10.10
N ALA A 36 -1.15 -8.68 -10.81
CA ALA A 36 -0.61 -7.39 -11.24
C ALA A 36 -0.45 -6.45 -10.03
N TYR A 37 0.77 -5.96 -9.85
CA TYR A 37 1.11 -4.95 -8.86
C TYR A 37 1.49 -3.63 -9.55
N GLY A 38 1.18 -2.51 -8.92
CA GLY A 38 1.54 -1.18 -9.35
C GLY A 38 2.95 -0.81 -8.90
N GLN A 39 3.45 0.34 -9.34
CA GLN A 39 4.79 0.78 -9.05
C GLN A 39 4.90 2.31 -8.99
N ASN A 40 5.47 2.81 -7.90
CA ASN A 40 5.96 4.18 -7.81
C ASN A 40 7.49 4.18 -7.87
N LEU A 41 8.04 5.18 -8.56
CA LEU A 41 9.48 5.37 -8.72
C LEU A 41 9.89 6.76 -8.27
N TYR A 42 11.07 6.85 -7.67
CA TYR A 42 11.71 8.12 -7.34
C TYR A 42 13.21 8.00 -7.56
N ILE A 43 13.84 9.07 -8.03
CA ILE A 43 15.30 9.17 -8.07
C ILE A 43 15.75 10.53 -7.55
N GLY A 44 16.59 10.53 -6.51
CA GLY A 44 17.04 11.78 -5.88
C GLY A 44 18.10 11.60 -4.81
N GLY A 45 18.36 12.65 -4.04
CA GLY A 45 19.46 12.67 -3.06
C GLY A 45 19.10 12.13 -1.67
N ASP A 46 17.83 11.83 -1.42
CA ASP A 46 17.35 11.41 -0.10
C ASP A 46 17.32 9.87 0.04
N PRO A 47 18.16 9.30 0.91
CA PRO A 47 18.18 7.86 1.17
C PRO A 47 17.08 7.39 2.13
N SER A 48 16.37 8.29 2.81
CA SER A 48 15.34 7.91 3.79
C SER A 48 14.01 7.51 3.15
N GLY A 49 13.79 7.90 1.89
CA GLY A 49 12.52 7.76 1.19
C GLY A 49 11.45 8.78 1.57
N TYR A 50 11.73 9.67 2.53
CA TYR A 50 10.81 10.74 2.92
C TYR A 50 10.43 11.62 1.72
N LEU A 51 11.40 12.09 0.95
CA LEU A 51 11.15 12.92 -0.23
C LEU A 51 10.37 12.16 -1.30
N SER A 52 10.62 10.86 -1.48
CA SER A 52 9.86 10.05 -2.44
C SER A 52 8.37 10.00 -2.08
N MET A 53 8.07 9.72 -0.81
CA MET A 53 6.70 9.67 -0.31
C MET A 53 6.03 11.04 -0.40
N TRP A 54 6.74 12.10 -0.01
CA TRP A 54 6.24 13.47 -0.05
C TRP A 54 5.89 13.90 -1.49
N MET A 55 6.81 13.70 -2.44
CA MET A 55 6.58 14.07 -3.85
C MET A 55 5.44 13.26 -4.49
N TRP A 56 5.38 11.95 -4.22
CA TRP A 56 4.28 11.13 -4.69
C TRP A 56 2.94 11.56 -4.10
N TYR A 57 2.93 11.96 -2.82
CA TYR A 57 1.73 12.46 -2.17
C TYR A 57 1.29 13.81 -2.75
N GLU A 58 2.20 14.77 -2.91
CA GLU A 58 1.93 16.14 -3.37
C GLU A 58 1.21 16.24 -4.72
N GLU A 59 1.26 15.20 -5.55
CA GLU A 59 0.46 15.11 -6.76
C GLU A 59 -1.06 15.27 -6.51
N TYR A 60 -1.53 15.10 -5.26
CA TYR A 60 -2.90 15.42 -4.86
C TYR A 60 -3.32 16.87 -5.19
N LEU A 61 -2.36 17.80 -5.22
CA LEU A 61 -2.59 19.21 -5.58
C LEU A 61 -3.09 19.38 -7.02
N HIS A 62 -2.87 18.37 -7.86
CA HIS A 62 -3.22 18.37 -9.28
C HIS A 62 -4.39 17.45 -9.63
N TYR A 63 -4.94 16.75 -8.64
CA TYR A 63 -5.99 15.75 -8.82
C TYR A 63 -7.33 16.20 -8.20
N ASP A 64 -8.36 16.30 -9.04
CA ASP A 64 -9.74 16.54 -8.61
C ASP A 64 -10.43 15.19 -8.37
N LEU A 65 -10.50 14.81 -7.09
CA LEU A 65 -11.13 13.56 -6.65
C LEU A 65 -12.60 13.44 -7.08
N ARG A 66 -13.36 14.54 -7.06
CA ARG A 66 -14.80 14.48 -7.38
C ARG A 66 -15.05 14.21 -8.85
N LYS A 67 -14.10 14.58 -9.70
CA LYS A 67 -14.18 14.42 -11.16
C LYS A 67 -13.33 13.25 -11.68
N ASP A 68 -12.62 12.55 -10.80
CA ASP A 68 -11.58 11.57 -11.18
C ASP A 68 -10.65 12.13 -12.27
N TYR A 69 -10.12 13.34 -12.02
CA TYR A 69 -9.44 14.13 -13.05
C TYR A 69 -8.07 14.61 -12.61
N CYS A 70 -7.04 14.20 -13.36
CA CYS A 70 -5.71 14.79 -13.26
C CYS A 70 -5.60 15.98 -14.22
N LYS A 71 -5.11 17.12 -13.71
CA LYS A 71 -4.92 18.32 -14.53
C LYS A 71 -3.99 18.04 -15.73
N PRO A 72 -4.26 18.60 -16.93
CA PRO A 72 -3.48 18.29 -18.12
C PRO A 72 -2.04 18.79 -17.96
N GLY A 73 -1.07 17.94 -18.33
CA GLY A 73 0.35 18.22 -18.19
C GLY A 73 0.93 17.90 -16.81
N GLU A 74 0.10 17.57 -15.82
CA GLU A 74 0.54 17.17 -14.47
C GLU A 74 0.65 15.64 -14.35
N GLN A 75 1.31 15.19 -13.28
CA GLN A 75 1.37 13.79 -12.89
C GLN A 75 0.50 13.57 -11.64
N CYS A 76 -0.35 12.54 -11.67
CA CYS A 76 -1.18 12.13 -10.53
C CYS A 76 -1.10 10.63 -10.24
N GLY A 77 -0.31 9.89 -11.01
CA GLY A 77 -0.27 8.44 -10.97
C GLY A 77 0.28 7.90 -9.64
N HIS A 78 1.27 8.58 -9.07
CA HIS A 78 1.86 8.17 -7.80
C HIS A 78 0.87 8.39 -6.66
N TYR A 79 0.19 9.54 -6.62
CA TYR A 79 -0.84 9.81 -5.61
C TYR A 79 -2.03 8.85 -5.71
N ILE A 80 -2.51 8.60 -6.93
CA ILE A 80 -3.61 7.64 -7.16
C ILE A 80 -3.21 6.26 -6.63
N GLN A 81 -1.98 5.81 -6.87
CA GLN A 81 -1.50 4.53 -6.36
C GLN A 81 -1.35 4.51 -4.83
N LEU A 82 -0.86 5.59 -4.22
CA LEU A 82 -0.77 5.73 -2.76
C LEU A 82 -2.15 5.66 -2.10
N ALA A 83 -3.15 6.31 -2.70
CA ALA A 83 -4.51 6.38 -2.18
C ALA A 83 -5.45 5.35 -2.81
N TRP A 84 -4.94 4.31 -3.48
CA TRP A 84 -5.76 3.30 -4.14
C TRP A 84 -6.43 2.38 -3.10
N ALA A 85 -7.74 2.53 -2.88
CA ALA A 85 -8.45 1.80 -1.82
C ALA A 85 -8.33 0.27 -1.88
N PRO A 86 -8.29 -0.37 -3.06
CA PRO A 86 -8.05 -1.80 -3.16
C PRO A 86 -6.65 -2.27 -2.77
N SER A 87 -5.61 -1.41 -2.81
CA SER A 87 -4.24 -1.80 -2.47
C SER A 87 -4.15 -2.19 -1.00
N LYS A 88 -3.74 -3.44 -0.75
CA LYS A 88 -3.61 -4.03 0.59
C LYS A 88 -2.16 -4.37 0.96
N ARG A 89 -1.26 -4.39 -0.02
CA ARG A 89 0.14 -4.81 0.16
C ARG A 89 1.10 -3.79 -0.43
N LEU A 90 2.22 -3.58 0.24
CA LEU A 90 3.31 -2.71 -0.18
C LEU A 90 4.65 -3.39 0.09
N GLY A 91 5.61 -3.20 -0.82
CA GLY A 91 7.02 -3.45 -0.53
C GLY A 91 7.89 -2.51 -1.34
N CYS A 92 8.97 -2.03 -0.75
CA CYS A 92 9.85 -1.05 -1.38
C CYS A 92 11.31 -1.48 -1.34
N GLY A 93 12.08 -1.06 -2.34
CA GLY A 93 13.52 -1.23 -2.43
C GLY A 93 14.22 0.08 -2.74
N ILE A 94 15.47 0.18 -2.31
CA ILE A 94 16.31 1.36 -2.50
C ILE A 94 17.72 0.97 -2.89
N THR A 95 18.27 1.64 -3.90
CA THR A 95 19.65 1.41 -4.35
C THR A 95 20.33 2.74 -4.65
N LYS A 96 21.59 2.88 -4.20
CA LYS A 96 22.42 4.03 -4.56
C LYS A 96 22.98 3.85 -5.98
N CYS A 97 22.52 4.69 -6.90
CA CYS A 97 22.91 4.73 -8.31
C CYS A 97 23.79 5.96 -8.57
N GLY A 98 25.10 5.79 -8.39
CA GLY A 98 26.06 6.89 -8.43
C GLY A 98 25.90 7.83 -7.22
N ILE A 99 25.50 9.08 -7.47
CA ILE A 99 25.27 10.09 -6.42
C ILE A 99 23.80 10.19 -5.97
N LYS A 100 22.88 9.47 -6.62
CA LYS A 100 21.45 9.47 -6.30
C LYS A 100 21.02 8.11 -5.76
N TYR A 101 19.84 8.07 -5.16
CA TYR A 101 19.15 6.88 -4.71
C TYR A 101 17.92 6.66 -5.61
N LEU A 102 17.80 5.47 -6.19
CA LEU A 102 16.59 5.00 -6.85
C LEU A 102 15.74 4.28 -5.82
N ILE A 103 14.50 4.73 -5.66
CA ILE A 103 13.50 4.12 -4.78
C ILE A 103 12.38 3.57 -5.65
N VAL A 104 12.01 2.33 -5.38
CA VAL A 104 10.97 1.59 -6.07
C VAL A 104 10.01 1.09 -5.01
N CYS A 105 8.71 1.39 -5.12
CA CYS A 105 7.68 0.80 -4.27
C CYS A 105 6.66 0.06 -5.14
N HIS A 106 6.39 -1.21 -4.82
CA HIS A 106 5.36 -2.00 -5.48
C HIS A 106 4.12 -2.11 -4.60
N TYR A 107 2.94 -2.06 -5.22
CA TYR A 107 1.65 -2.04 -4.54
C TYR A 107 0.74 -3.14 -5.09
N TYR A 108 0.10 -3.92 -4.24
CA TYR A 108 -0.84 -4.94 -4.70
C TYR A 108 -2.22 -4.83 -4.02
N PRO A 109 -3.31 -4.91 -4.81
CA PRO A 109 -3.37 -4.87 -6.28
C PRO A 109 -2.95 -3.53 -6.89
N ALA A 110 -2.58 -3.55 -8.18
CA ALA A 110 -2.25 -2.32 -8.92
C ALA A 110 -3.44 -1.35 -9.01
N ALA A 111 -3.14 -0.05 -9.02
CA ALA A 111 -4.11 0.97 -9.38
C ALA A 111 -4.55 0.84 -10.85
N LEU A 112 -5.85 1.05 -11.09
CA LEU A 112 -6.43 0.99 -12.42
C LEU A 112 -6.66 2.41 -12.96
N ARG A 113 -6.36 2.62 -14.24
CA ARG A 113 -6.62 3.90 -14.89
C ARG A 113 -8.13 4.09 -15.11
N LYS A 114 -8.61 5.33 -14.99
CA LYS A 114 -10.02 5.72 -15.22
C LYS A 114 -11.01 5.01 -14.30
N VAL A 115 -10.54 4.60 -13.13
CA VAL A 115 -11.35 4.03 -12.07
C VAL A 115 -11.05 4.87 -10.84
N GLN A 116 -12.09 5.30 -10.14
CA GLN A 116 -11.96 6.18 -9.00
C GLN A 116 -11.15 5.50 -7.89
N MET A 117 -10.16 6.22 -7.34
CA MET A 117 -9.22 5.67 -6.36
C MET A 117 -9.88 5.11 -5.09
N TYR A 118 -10.97 5.75 -4.65
CA TYR A 118 -11.81 5.28 -3.57
C TYR A 118 -13.19 5.93 -3.62
N GLU A 119 -14.18 5.24 -3.05
CA GLU A 119 -15.52 5.76 -2.87
C GLU A 119 -15.56 6.90 -1.87
N VAL A 120 -16.12 8.05 -2.26
CA VAL A 120 -16.27 9.22 -1.40
C VAL A 120 -17.52 9.04 -0.54
N ALA A 121 -17.35 8.38 0.61
CA ALA A 121 -18.39 8.11 1.57
C ALA A 121 -17.85 8.23 3.01
N LYS A 122 -18.70 7.96 4.01
CA LYS A 122 -18.24 7.85 5.40
C LYS A 122 -17.14 6.78 5.49
N SER A 123 -16.06 7.08 6.21
CA SER A 123 -14.98 6.13 6.47
C SER A 123 -15.54 4.78 6.91
N CYS A 124 -14.95 3.71 6.36
CA CYS A 124 -15.33 2.32 6.66
C CYS A 124 -16.76 1.89 6.30
N SER A 125 -17.56 2.74 5.64
CA SER A 125 -18.94 2.37 5.24
C SER A 125 -19.02 1.18 4.29
N LEU A 126 -17.91 0.84 3.63
CA LEU A 126 -17.80 -0.25 2.66
C LEU A 126 -16.73 -1.28 3.06
N CYS A 127 -16.43 -1.43 4.35
CA CYS A 127 -15.52 -2.50 4.77
C CYS A 127 -16.13 -3.88 4.46
N PRO A 128 -15.36 -4.85 3.90
CA PRO A 128 -15.91 -6.15 3.54
C PRO A 128 -16.45 -6.90 4.75
N TYR A 129 -17.74 -7.22 4.74
CA TYR A 129 -18.39 -7.96 5.82
C TYR A 129 -17.87 -9.41 5.91
N GLU A 130 -17.65 -10.05 4.75
CA GLU A 130 -17.17 -11.43 4.66
C GLU A 130 -15.78 -11.62 5.32
N ASP A 131 -14.93 -10.60 5.26
CA ASP A 131 -13.60 -10.61 5.88
C ASP A 131 -13.65 -10.28 7.39
N LYS A 132 -14.86 -10.12 7.95
CA LYS A 132 -15.12 -9.59 9.30
C LYS A 132 -14.31 -8.31 9.56
N ALA A 133 -14.23 -7.45 8.54
CA ALA A 133 -13.35 -6.30 8.59
C ALA A 133 -13.79 -5.30 9.65
N LEU A 134 -12.84 -4.86 10.47
CA LEU A 134 -13.00 -3.82 11.47
C LEU A 134 -12.68 -2.45 10.87
N CYS A 135 -13.23 -1.41 11.48
CA CYS A 135 -12.85 -0.03 11.20
C CYS A 135 -11.88 0.45 12.26
N LEU A 136 -10.61 0.60 11.91
CA LEU A 136 -9.58 1.11 12.80
C LEU A 136 -8.88 2.30 12.15
N ASN A 137 -8.87 3.45 12.85
CA ASN A 137 -8.30 4.69 12.35
C ASN A 137 -8.75 5.07 10.93
N ASN A 138 -10.04 4.89 10.63
CA ASN A 138 -10.67 5.11 9.30
C ASN A 138 -10.24 4.14 8.19
N LEU A 139 -9.55 3.04 8.51
CA LEU A 139 -9.14 2.00 7.57
C LEU A 139 -9.91 0.70 7.82
N CYS A 140 -10.21 -0.01 6.72
CA CYS A 140 -10.78 -1.35 6.75
C CYS A 140 -9.65 -2.36 6.96
N ILE A 141 -9.65 -3.05 8.09
CA ILE A 141 -8.66 -4.05 8.45
C ILE A 141 -9.36 -5.39 8.71
N SER A 142 -8.92 -6.47 8.07
CA SER A 142 -9.55 -7.78 8.27
C SER A 142 -9.17 -8.37 9.64
N GLN A 143 -9.98 -9.30 10.13
CA GLN A 143 -9.67 -10.01 11.37
C GLN A 143 -8.31 -10.72 11.28
N GLU A 144 -8.01 -11.34 10.13
CA GLU A 144 -6.71 -12.01 9.89
C GLU A 144 -5.53 -11.03 9.97
N GLN A 145 -5.67 -9.82 9.43
CA GLN A 145 -4.64 -8.77 9.52
C GLN A 145 -4.40 -8.38 10.98
N CYS A 146 -5.45 -8.30 11.79
CA CYS A 146 -5.34 -8.04 13.22
C CYS A 146 -4.72 -9.18 14.02
N GLU A 147 -4.95 -10.43 13.61
CA GLU A 147 -4.33 -11.60 14.22
C GLU A 147 -2.83 -11.66 13.93
N ARG A 148 -2.42 -11.27 12.70
CA ARG A 148 -1.01 -11.18 12.31
C ARG A 148 -0.26 -9.98 12.89
N ASN A 149 -0.95 -8.85 13.07
CA ASN A 149 -0.35 -7.59 13.57
C ASN A 149 -1.17 -6.99 14.74
N PRO A 150 -1.13 -7.63 15.94
CA PRO A 150 -1.95 -7.25 17.09
C PRO A 150 -1.80 -5.79 17.54
N GLU A 151 -0.60 -5.26 17.44
CA GLU A 151 -0.22 -3.90 17.84
C GLU A 151 -0.97 -2.84 17.04
N HIS A 152 -1.39 -3.15 15.81
CA HIS A 152 -2.12 -2.25 14.93
C HIS A 152 -3.63 -2.29 15.15
N CYS A 153 -4.15 -3.25 15.92
CA CYS A 153 -5.59 -3.45 16.12
C CYS A 153 -6.13 -3.17 17.53
N GLY A 154 -5.31 -2.57 18.39
CA GLY A 154 -5.68 -2.17 19.75
C GLY A 154 -5.53 -3.33 20.76
N LYS A 155 -4.93 -3.01 21.92
CA LYS A 155 -4.59 -3.97 22.98
C LYS A 155 -5.79 -4.72 23.61
N TYR A 156 -7.02 -4.24 23.44
CA TYR A 156 -8.17 -4.69 24.23
C TYR A 156 -8.95 -5.87 23.62
N THR A 157 -8.77 -6.18 22.34
CA THR A 157 -9.47 -7.29 21.68
C THR A 157 -8.83 -8.66 21.99
N PHE A 158 -7.53 -8.65 22.33
CA PHE A 158 -6.75 -9.88 22.56
C PHE A 158 -7.01 -10.57 23.90
N LEU A 159 -7.40 -9.83 24.94
CA LEU A 159 -7.75 -10.43 26.24
C LEU A 159 -9.06 -11.23 26.17
N LEU A 160 -9.99 -10.84 25.30
CA LEU A 160 -11.27 -11.55 25.10
C LEU A 160 -11.10 -12.80 24.21
N LEU A 161 -10.23 -12.76 23.20
CA LEU A 161 -10.02 -13.92 22.32
C LEU A 161 -9.21 -15.04 22.99
N ARG A 162 -8.19 -14.71 23.81
CA ARG A 162 -7.46 -15.73 24.59
C ARG A 162 -8.32 -16.41 25.66
N SER A 163 -9.27 -15.70 26.25
CA SER A 163 -10.16 -16.28 27.26
C SER A 163 -11.22 -17.20 26.63
N ILE A 164 -11.66 -16.94 25.40
CA ILE A 164 -12.62 -17.81 24.69
C ILE A 164 -11.95 -19.07 24.12
N SER A 165 -10.70 -18.99 23.64
CA SER A 165 -9.98 -20.19 23.16
C SER A 165 -9.57 -21.12 24.30
N LEU A 166 -9.16 -20.60 25.46
CA LEU A 166 -8.86 -21.41 26.65
C LEU A 166 -10.09 -22.11 27.26
N LEU A 167 -11.30 -21.58 27.05
CA LEU A 167 -12.54 -22.21 27.52
C LEU A 167 -13.03 -23.36 26.62
N LYS A 168 -12.61 -23.41 25.35
CA LYS A 168 -12.99 -24.48 24.42
C LYS A 168 -12.08 -25.71 24.49
N GLU A 169 -10.94 -25.63 25.18
CA GLU A 169 -10.06 -26.78 25.42
C GLU A 169 -10.38 -27.51 26.75
N LEU A 170 -11.43 -27.08 27.46
CA LEU A 170 -11.88 -27.63 28.75
C LEU A 170 -13.30 -28.23 28.72
N GLN A 171 -13.83 -28.57 27.54
CA GLN A 171 -15.06 -29.36 27.35
C GLN A 171 -14.81 -30.48 26.34
#